data_AF-A0A7Y3CHE9-F1
#
_entry.id   AF-A0A7Y3CHE9-F1
#
_cell.length_a   1.000
_cell.length_b   1.000
_cell.length_c   1.000
_cell.angle_alpha   90.00
_cell.angle_beta   90.00
_cell.angle_gamma   90.00
#
_symmetry.space_group_name_H-M   'P 1'
#
loop_
_entity.id
_entity.type
_entity.pdbx_description
1 polymer ?
#
loop_
_entity_poly.entity_id
_entity_poly.type
_entity_poly.pdbx_seq_one_letter_code
_entity_poly.pdbx_strand_id
1 'polypeptide(L)'
;MENLPSKAAENLDAVRKNKPLIHNITNYVVMNYTANALLAMGASPVMAHAPNEVEQMVSFAGALVLNIGTLDNDWIDSMIIAGKKATALKTPVILDPVGSGATSLRTDSAKKIINETDIHVIRGNASEILSLKNSDSKTKGVDSIHSVEDAGDTAKLLAKELEATLAITGSVDLVTDGERTVYISNGHPLMACVTGTGCTATAVIGAFLAVDNDPFSAAVTALAYFGLAGEIAGKKAQAPGSFMINLLDAMYLITPEKLRSGCRIEA
;
A
#
# COMPACT_ATOMS: atom_id res chain seq x y z
N MET A 1 20.34 6.95 8.21
CA MET A 1 19.14 6.13 7.95
C MET A 1 19.23 4.88 8.80
N GLU A 2 18.12 4.48 9.43
CA GLU A 2 17.97 3.18 10.09
C GLU A 2 18.38 2.06 9.10
N ASN A 3 18.88 0.93 9.59
CA ASN A 3 19.24 -0.20 8.73
C ASN A 3 17.95 -0.86 8.20
N LEU A 4 17.43 -0.34 7.08
CA LEU A 4 16.15 -0.75 6.49
C LEU A 4 16.04 -2.27 6.24
N PRO A 5 17.09 -2.99 5.79
CA PRO A 5 17.03 -4.45 5.71
C PRO A 5 16.84 -5.15 7.08
N SER A 6 17.49 -4.65 8.13
CA SER A 6 17.32 -5.20 9.49
C SER A 6 15.92 -4.90 10.02
N LYS A 7 15.45 -3.68 9.80
CA LYS A 7 14.09 -3.24 10.12
C LYS A 7 13.02 -4.05 9.39
N ALA A 8 13.25 -4.41 8.13
CA ALA A 8 12.33 -5.26 7.37
C ALA A 8 12.14 -6.63 8.04
N ALA A 9 13.23 -7.24 8.50
CA ALA A 9 13.19 -8.49 9.24
C ALA A 9 12.43 -8.36 10.58
N GLU A 10 12.70 -7.29 11.32
CA GLU A 10 12.02 -6.99 12.59
C GLU A 10 10.52 -6.78 12.39
N ASN A 11 10.12 -6.03 11.37
CA ASN A 11 8.71 -5.80 11.04
C ASN A 11 8.00 -7.10 10.65
N LEU A 12 8.63 -7.96 9.82
CA LEU A 12 8.04 -9.26 9.46
C LEU A 12 7.86 -10.18 10.70
N ASP A 13 8.84 -10.22 11.59
CA ASP A 13 8.74 -10.97 12.85
C ASP A 13 7.63 -10.41 13.74
N ALA A 14 7.55 -9.09 13.89
CA ALA A 14 6.52 -8.42 14.67
C ALA A 14 5.11 -8.68 14.12
N VAL A 15 4.91 -8.62 12.79
CA VAL A 15 3.62 -8.98 12.15
C VAL A 15 3.22 -10.39 12.54
N ARG A 16 4.13 -11.37 12.40
CA ARG A 16 3.81 -12.78 12.66
C ARG A 16 3.57 -13.08 14.14
N LYS A 17 4.28 -12.39 15.02
CA LYS A 17 4.13 -12.52 16.48
C LYS A 17 2.83 -11.90 16.97
N ASN A 18 2.52 -10.69 16.50
CA ASN A 18 1.38 -9.92 16.99
C ASN A 18 0.07 -10.23 16.26
N LYS A 19 0.16 -10.78 15.04
CA LYS A 19 -0.98 -11.11 14.16
C LYS A 19 -1.98 -9.95 14.06
N PRO A 20 -1.54 -8.75 13.64
CA PRO A 20 -2.36 -7.55 13.69
C PRO A 20 -3.63 -7.73 12.86
N LEU A 21 -4.75 -7.20 13.36
CA LEU A 21 -6.01 -7.14 12.64
C LEU A 21 -5.97 -6.01 11.61
N ILE A 22 -6.10 -6.33 10.33
CA ILE A 22 -6.06 -5.35 9.23
C ILE A 22 -7.46 -5.22 8.63
N HIS A 23 -8.07 -4.06 8.84
CA HIS A 23 -9.41 -3.76 8.34
C HIS A 23 -9.30 -3.25 6.91
N ASN A 24 -9.83 -4.01 5.96
CA ASN A 24 -9.79 -3.70 4.54
C ASN A 24 -11.19 -3.30 4.05
N ILE A 25 -11.33 -2.06 3.63
CA ILE A 25 -12.45 -1.60 2.81
C ILE A 25 -11.92 -1.54 1.38
N THR A 26 -12.01 -2.67 0.67
CA THR A 26 -11.39 -2.89 -0.65
C THR A 26 -12.39 -3.31 -1.71
N ASN A 27 -11.93 -3.33 -2.97
CA ASN A 27 -12.78 -3.63 -4.12
C ASN A 27 -13.14 -5.12 -4.24
N TYR A 28 -14.27 -5.40 -4.91
CA TYR A 28 -14.81 -6.76 -5.08
C TYR A 28 -13.84 -7.73 -5.79
N VAL A 29 -13.01 -7.23 -6.70
CA VAL A 29 -12.14 -8.07 -7.54
C VAL A 29 -11.03 -8.72 -6.71
N VAL A 30 -10.62 -8.11 -5.60
CA VAL A 30 -9.40 -8.51 -4.87
C VAL A 30 -9.67 -9.00 -3.45
N MET A 31 -10.89 -8.88 -2.91
CA MET A 31 -11.21 -9.22 -1.51
C MET A 31 -10.62 -10.56 -1.06
N ASN A 32 -10.88 -11.63 -1.80
CA ASN A 32 -10.41 -12.96 -1.46
C ASN A 32 -8.88 -13.07 -1.50
N TYR A 33 -8.25 -12.51 -2.54
CA TYR A 33 -6.81 -12.62 -2.70
C TYR A 33 -6.05 -11.79 -1.67
N THR A 34 -6.51 -10.57 -1.38
CA THR A 34 -5.97 -9.72 -0.32
C THR A 34 -6.09 -10.38 1.05
N ALA A 35 -7.23 -11.01 1.36
CA ALA A 35 -7.39 -11.77 2.61
C ALA A 35 -6.39 -12.92 2.72
N ASN A 36 -6.26 -13.73 1.66
CA ASN A 36 -5.31 -14.84 1.65
C ASN A 36 -3.85 -14.39 1.75
N ALA A 37 -3.48 -13.26 1.14
CA ALA A 37 -2.14 -12.70 1.25
C ALA A 37 -1.82 -12.23 2.68
N LEU A 38 -2.76 -11.56 3.34
CA LEU A 38 -2.64 -11.16 4.75
C LEU A 38 -2.52 -12.37 5.68
N LEU A 39 -3.32 -13.41 5.45
CA LEU A 39 -3.20 -14.68 6.19
C LEU A 39 -1.85 -15.34 5.95
N ALA A 40 -1.38 -15.40 4.70
CA ALA A 40 -0.11 -16.02 4.33
C ALA A 40 1.07 -15.33 5.02
N MET A 41 1.09 -13.99 5.11
CA MET A 41 2.16 -13.27 5.80
C MET A 41 2.08 -13.34 7.34
N GLY A 42 0.95 -13.79 7.90
CA GLY A 42 0.74 -13.94 9.34
C GLY A 42 -0.09 -12.84 10.02
N ALA A 43 -0.73 -11.96 9.25
CA ALA A 43 -1.70 -10.97 9.75
C ALA A 43 -3.12 -11.57 9.81
N SER A 44 -4.06 -10.82 10.40
CA SER A 44 -5.48 -11.19 10.46
C SER A 44 -6.31 -10.23 9.60
N PRO A 45 -6.85 -10.65 8.44
CA PRO A 45 -7.69 -9.79 7.62
C PRO A 45 -9.12 -9.67 8.16
N VAL A 46 -9.74 -8.52 7.97
CA VAL A 46 -11.20 -8.36 8.05
C VAL A 46 -11.71 -7.45 6.92
N MET A 47 -12.78 -7.87 6.25
CA MET A 47 -13.40 -7.18 5.12
C MET A 47 -14.82 -6.73 5.47
N ALA A 48 -14.93 -5.74 6.35
CA ALA A 48 -16.20 -5.13 6.75
C ALA A 48 -16.35 -3.77 6.07
N HIS A 49 -17.47 -3.54 5.39
CA HIS A 49 -17.72 -2.30 4.65
C HIS A 49 -19.11 -1.72 4.92
N ALA A 50 -19.94 -2.36 5.74
CA ALA A 50 -21.27 -1.87 6.01
C ALA A 50 -21.22 -0.65 6.96
N PRO A 51 -21.89 0.48 6.62
CA PRO A 51 -21.80 1.72 7.40
C PRO A 51 -22.12 1.56 8.90
N ASN A 52 -22.97 0.60 9.24
CA ASN A 52 -23.43 0.31 10.60
C ASN A 52 -22.43 -0.48 11.46
N GLU A 53 -21.34 -1.00 10.89
CA GLU A 53 -20.32 -1.74 11.65
C GLU A 53 -18.89 -1.22 11.46
N VAL A 54 -18.61 -0.42 10.43
CA VAL A 54 -17.24 0.00 10.09
C VAL A 54 -16.53 0.77 11.20
N GLU A 55 -17.23 1.62 11.96
CA GLU A 55 -16.65 2.32 13.11
C GLU A 55 -16.24 1.36 14.23
N GLN A 56 -17.06 0.34 14.48
CA GLN A 56 -16.77 -0.68 15.47
C GLN A 56 -15.60 -1.53 15.01
N MET A 57 -15.58 -1.93 13.73
CA MET A 57 -14.52 -2.78 13.19
C MET A 57 -13.16 -2.09 13.23
N VAL A 58 -13.07 -0.84 12.78
CA VAL A 58 -11.80 -0.10 12.76
C VAL A 58 -11.28 0.18 14.17
N SER A 59 -12.16 0.23 15.18
CA SER A 59 -11.77 0.41 16.58
C SER A 59 -10.94 -0.75 17.17
N PHE A 60 -10.96 -1.91 16.52
CA PHE A 60 -10.13 -3.07 16.89
C PHE A 60 -8.93 -3.27 15.96
N ALA A 61 -8.86 -2.52 14.87
CA ALA A 61 -7.86 -2.73 13.83
C ALA A 61 -6.51 -2.12 14.21
N GLY A 62 -5.43 -2.84 13.88
CA GLY A 62 -4.07 -2.31 13.91
C GLY A 62 -3.79 -1.35 12.76
N ALA A 63 -4.51 -1.47 11.63
CA ALA A 63 -4.47 -0.53 10.52
C ALA A 63 -5.77 -0.59 9.69
N LEU A 64 -6.10 0.52 9.04
CA LEU A 64 -7.20 0.65 8.07
C LEU A 64 -6.63 0.75 6.65
N VAL A 65 -7.11 -0.10 5.75
CA VAL A 65 -6.76 -0.11 4.32
C VAL A 65 -7.98 0.32 3.53
N LEU A 66 -7.87 1.42 2.80
CA LEU A 66 -8.90 1.98 1.93
C LEU A 66 -8.51 1.81 0.47
N ASN A 67 -9.34 1.13 -0.33
CA ASN A 67 -9.07 0.93 -1.76
C ASN A 67 -10.35 1.17 -2.58
N ILE A 68 -10.27 2.10 -3.53
CA ILE A 68 -11.43 2.59 -4.30
C ILE A 68 -11.68 1.83 -5.62
N GLY A 69 -11.11 0.64 -5.82
CA GLY A 69 -11.07 -0.05 -7.12
C GLY A 69 -12.43 -0.27 -7.79
N THR A 70 -13.45 -0.65 -7.03
CA THR A 70 -14.85 -0.79 -7.49
C THR A 70 -15.77 0.12 -6.68
N LEU A 71 -15.39 1.39 -6.52
CA LEU A 71 -16.13 2.34 -5.73
C LEU A 71 -17.59 2.52 -6.18
N ASP A 72 -18.44 2.81 -5.20
CA ASP A 72 -19.73 3.46 -5.34
C ASP A 72 -19.91 4.47 -4.18
N ASN A 73 -21.03 5.18 -4.14
CA ASN A 73 -21.26 6.20 -3.12
C ASN A 73 -21.29 5.63 -1.69
N ASP A 74 -21.96 4.50 -1.48
CA ASP A 74 -22.11 3.88 -0.15
C ASP A 74 -20.76 3.36 0.36
N TRP A 75 -19.93 2.84 -0.54
CA TRP A 75 -18.57 2.43 -0.26
C TRP A 75 -17.70 3.61 0.16
N ILE A 76 -17.73 4.72 -0.59
CA ILE A 76 -16.94 5.92 -0.25
C ILE A 76 -17.40 6.51 1.08
N ASP A 77 -18.70 6.58 1.34
CA ASP A 77 -19.21 7.08 2.61
C ASP A 77 -18.79 6.18 3.78
N SER A 78 -18.80 4.85 3.59
CA SER A 78 -18.28 3.89 4.58
C SER A 78 -16.77 4.04 4.82
N MET A 79 -15.98 4.29 3.77
CA MET A 79 -14.54 4.58 3.90
C MET A 79 -14.30 5.86 4.72
N ILE A 80 -15.10 6.91 4.50
CA ILE A 80 -14.97 8.17 5.24
C ILE A 80 -15.39 7.99 6.70
N ILE A 81 -16.47 7.26 6.99
CA ILE A 81 -16.89 6.94 8.36
C ILE A 81 -15.78 6.18 9.10
N ALA A 82 -15.24 5.13 8.48
CA ALA A 82 -14.13 4.35 9.04
C ALA A 82 -12.87 5.22 9.21
N GLY A 83 -12.55 6.05 8.21
CA GLY A 83 -11.39 6.93 8.21
C GLY A 83 -11.44 7.97 9.32
N LYS A 84 -12.57 8.67 9.51
CA LYS A 84 -12.77 9.60 10.62
C LYS A 84 -12.59 8.94 11.98
N LYS A 85 -13.12 7.71 12.12
CA LYS A 85 -12.96 6.93 13.34
C LYS A 85 -11.50 6.51 13.56
N ALA A 86 -10.79 6.09 12.51
CA ALA A 86 -9.36 5.78 12.56
C ALA A 86 -8.53 7.00 12.98
N THR A 87 -8.78 8.18 12.40
CA THR A 87 -8.18 9.45 12.80
C THR A 87 -8.36 9.72 14.29
N ALA A 88 -9.58 9.62 14.81
CA ALA A 88 -9.87 9.86 16.23
C ALA A 88 -9.13 8.88 17.16
N LEU A 89 -8.88 7.65 16.70
CA LEU A 89 -8.18 6.62 17.46
C LEU A 89 -6.66 6.57 17.19
N LYS A 90 -6.17 7.35 16.23
CA LYS A 90 -4.80 7.27 15.69
C LYS A 90 -4.47 5.88 15.13
N THR A 91 -5.46 5.18 14.60
CA THR A 91 -5.25 3.94 13.83
C THR A 91 -4.62 4.33 12.49
N PRO A 92 -3.47 3.77 12.09
CA PRO A 92 -2.82 4.14 10.84
C PRO A 92 -3.70 3.78 9.64
N VAL A 93 -3.78 4.71 8.68
CA VAL A 93 -4.60 4.57 7.47
C VAL A 93 -3.72 4.57 6.23
N ILE A 94 -3.96 3.61 5.34
CA ILE A 94 -3.38 3.58 4.00
C ILE A 94 -4.47 3.68 2.93
N LEU A 95 -4.23 4.52 1.92
CA LEU A 95 -5.10 4.70 0.76
C LEU A 95 -4.46 4.14 -0.52
N ASP A 96 -5.24 3.39 -1.27
CA ASP A 96 -4.98 2.95 -2.64
C ASP A 96 -5.98 3.63 -3.59
N PRO A 97 -5.60 4.72 -4.27
CA PRO A 97 -6.48 5.53 -5.10
C PRO A 97 -6.67 4.91 -6.50
N VAL A 98 -6.98 3.61 -6.56
CA VAL A 98 -7.05 2.82 -7.80
C VAL A 98 -7.87 3.52 -8.89
N GLY A 99 -7.22 3.79 -10.01
CA GLY A 99 -7.80 4.44 -11.18
C GLY A 99 -8.05 5.94 -11.01
N SER A 100 -7.51 6.59 -9.99
CA SER A 100 -7.44 8.05 -9.93
C SER A 100 -6.73 8.59 -11.18
N GLY A 101 -7.23 9.69 -11.73
CA GLY A 101 -6.83 10.24 -13.03
C GLY A 101 -7.55 9.64 -14.24
N ALA A 102 -8.14 8.44 -14.13
CA ALA A 102 -8.90 7.84 -15.24
C ALA A 102 -10.32 8.41 -15.37
N THR A 103 -10.94 8.80 -14.25
CA THR A 103 -12.27 9.42 -14.21
C THR A 103 -12.32 10.47 -13.10
N SER A 104 -13.12 11.53 -13.27
CA SER A 104 -13.33 12.54 -12.21
C SER A 104 -13.84 11.91 -10.93
N LEU A 105 -14.82 10.99 -11.01
CA LEU A 105 -15.38 10.30 -9.84
C LEU A 105 -14.29 9.65 -8.96
N ARG A 106 -13.33 8.95 -9.57
CA ARG A 106 -12.23 8.30 -8.82
C ARG A 106 -11.30 9.32 -8.18
N THR A 107 -10.88 10.33 -8.94
CA THR A 107 -9.98 11.38 -8.45
C THR A 107 -10.63 12.18 -7.32
N ASP A 108 -11.88 12.60 -7.50
CA ASP A 108 -12.63 13.40 -6.54
C ASP A 108 -12.90 12.59 -5.27
N SER A 109 -13.20 11.28 -5.39
CA SER A 109 -13.39 10.40 -4.24
C SER A 109 -12.10 10.18 -3.45
N ALA A 110 -10.96 9.98 -4.12
CA ALA A 110 -9.67 9.87 -3.46
C ALA A 110 -9.32 11.15 -2.70
N LYS A 111 -9.50 12.32 -3.33
CA LYS A 111 -9.30 13.63 -2.69
C LYS A 111 -10.27 13.86 -1.52
N LYS A 112 -11.53 13.45 -1.64
CA LYS A 112 -12.52 13.52 -0.55
C LYS A 112 -12.07 12.69 0.66
N ILE A 113 -11.58 11.46 0.45
CA ILE A 113 -11.06 10.62 1.53
C ILE A 113 -9.84 11.28 2.19
N ILE A 114 -8.88 11.77 1.40
CA ILE A 114 -7.68 12.45 1.90
C ILE A 114 -8.03 13.66 2.77
N ASN A 115 -9.02 14.45 2.37
CA ASN A 115 -9.44 15.65 3.11
C ASN A 115 -10.20 15.35 4.41
N GLU A 116 -10.77 14.15 4.54
CA GLU A 116 -11.65 13.77 5.65
C GLU A 116 -11.00 12.73 6.58
N THR A 117 -9.76 12.33 6.33
CA THR A 117 -9.06 11.25 7.04
C THR A 117 -7.55 11.52 7.11
N ASP A 118 -6.94 11.23 8.25
CA ASP A 118 -5.49 11.31 8.45
C ASP A 118 -4.80 10.12 7.78
N ILE A 119 -4.45 10.28 6.50
CA ILE A 119 -3.78 9.24 5.71
C ILE A 119 -2.28 9.23 6.02
N HIS A 120 -1.76 8.07 6.40
CA HIS A 120 -0.35 7.89 6.75
C HIS A 120 0.48 7.45 5.54
N VAL A 121 -0.11 6.61 4.68
CA VAL A 121 0.50 6.16 3.42
C VAL A 121 -0.50 6.26 2.28
N ILE A 122 -0.07 6.74 1.12
CA ILE A 122 -0.81 6.62 -0.13
C ILE A 122 0.06 5.80 -1.09
N ARG A 123 -0.48 4.68 -1.56
CA ARG A 123 0.22 3.80 -2.50
C ARG A 123 -0.54 3.74 -3.82
N GLY A 124 0.15 3.99 -4.93
CA GLY A 124 -0.42 3.93 -6.27
C GLY A 124 0.67 3.80 -7.33
N ASN A 125 0.28 3.67 -8.59
CA ASN A 125 1.22 3.86 -9.69
C ASN A 125 1.49 5.36 -9.91
N ALA A 126 2.44 5.70 -10.78
CA ALA A 126 2.83 7.08 -11.03
C ALA A 126 1.64 7.95 -11.47
N SER A 127 0.82 7.51 -12.43
CA SER A 127 -0.29 8.32 -12.93
C SER A 127 -1.38 8.54 -11.88
N GLU A 128 -1.68 7.54 -11.06
CA GLU A 128 -2.63 7.64 -9.95
C GLU A 128 -2.16 8.67 -8.91
N ILE A 129 -0.90 8.58 -8.46
CA ILE A 129 -0.35 9.52 -7.46
C ILE A 129 -0.29 10.95 -8.01
N LEU A 130 0.17 11.13 -9.24
CA LEU A 130 0.29 12.45 -9.86
C LEU A 130 -1.07 13.11 -10.08
N SER A 131 -2.13 12.32 -10.29
CA SER A 131 -3.50 12.84 -10.44
C SER A 131 -4.08 13.43 -9.15
N LEU A 132 -3.52 13.10 -7.97
CA LEU A 132 -3.97 13.63 -6.69
C LEU A 132 -3.50 15.05 -6.42
N LYS A 133 -2.54 15.55 -7.19
CA LYS A 133 -2.04 16.92 -7.09
C LYS A 133 -3.19 17.93 -7.28
N ASN A 134 -3.13 19.02 -6.53
CA ASN A 134 -4.09 20.11 -6.67
C ASN A 134 -3.85 20.90 -7.96
N SER A 135 -4.93 21.18 -8.69
CA SER A 135 -4.92 21.91 -9.97
C SER A 135 -4.35 23.32 -9.86
N ASP A 136 -4.44 23.92 -8.66
CA ASP A 136 -3.94 25.27 -8.35
C ASP A 136 -2.43 25.32 -8.04
N SER A 137 -1.77 24.17 -8.00
CA SER A 137 -0.32 24.13 -7.81
C SER A 137 0.38 24.64 -9.10
N LYS A 138 1.09 25.77 -9.00
CA LYS A 138 1.82 26.44 -10.08
C LYS A 138 3.05 25.67 -10.61
N THR A 139 2.95 24.35 -10.81
CA THR A 139 4.04 23.53 -11.33
C THR A 139 3.61 22.85 -12.63
N LYS A 140 4.51 22.88 -13.60
CA LYS A 140 4.30 22.52 -15.02
C LYS A 140 3.51 21.23 -15.20
N GLY A 141 2.63 21.25 -16.21
CA GLY A 141 1.57 20.28 -16.45
C GLY A 141 1.99 18.81 -16.45
N VAL A 142 1.02 17.99 -16.04
CA VAL A 142 1.05 16.51 -15.98
C VAL A 142 1.41 15.88 -17.33
N ASP A 143 1.23 16.61 -18.44
CA ASP A 143 1.50 16.17 -19.81
C ASP A 143 2.98 15.97 -20.16
N SER A 144 3.92 16.28 -19.25
CA SER A 144 5.38 16.25 -19.51
C SER A 144 6.18 15.26 -18.66
N ILE A 145 5.51 14.35 -17.94
CA ILE A 145 6.17 13.38 -17.06
C ILE A 145 6.50 12.13 -17.87
N HIS A 146 7.77 12.01 -18.29
CA HIS A 146 8.24 10.96 -19.20
C HIS A 146 9.05 9.86 -18.49
N SER A 147 9.37 10.01 -17.20
CA SER A 147 10.19 9.05 -16.42
C SER A 147 9.78 8.93 -14.94
N VAL A 148 10.25 7.87 -14.25
CA VAL A 148 10.09 7.67 -12.79
C VAL A 148 10.87 8.72 -11.99
N GLU A 149 11.99 9.22 -12.52
CA GLU A 149 12.76 10.30 -11.90
C GLU A 149 11.96 11.62 -11.85
N ASP A 150 11.24 11.95 -12.93
CA ASP A 150 10.33 13.13 -12.97
C ASP A 150 9.15 12.98 -11.99
N ALA A 151 8.68 11.74 -11.80
CA ALA A 151 7.67 11.44 -10.80
C ALA A 151 8.21 11.61 -9.37
N GLY A 152 9.50 11.36 -9.13
CA GLY A 152 10.13 11.42 -7.80
C GLY A 152 10.11 12.81 -7.17
N ASP A 153 10.48 13.86 -7.91
CA ASP A 153 10.45 15.23 -7.38
C ASP A 153 9.02 15.73 -7.15
N THR A 154 8.10 15.36 -8.03
CA THR A 154 6.67 15.67 -7.83
C THR A 154 6.10 14.91 -6.63
N ALA A 155 6.50 13.66 -6.43
CA ALA A 155 6.10 12.85 -5.29
C ALA A 155 6.61 13.44 -3.97
N LYS A 156 7.86 13.91 -3.91
CA LYS A 156 8.39 14.57 -2.72
C LYS A 156 7.57 15.80 -2.34
N LEU A 157 7.24 16.66 -3.30
CA LEU A 157 6.42 17.84 -3.06
C LEU A 157 5.01 17.47 -2.57
N LEU A 158 4.38 16.49 -3.22
CA LEU A 158 3.05 16.03 -2.85
C LEU A 158 3.04 15.35 -1.47
N ALA A 159 4.07 14.58 -1.13
CA ALA A 159 4.23 13.96 0.19
C ALA A 159 4.28 15.02 1.30
N LYS A 160 5.00 16.13 1.07
CA LYS A 160 5.02 17.28 1.99
C LYS A 160 3.67 17.98 2.08
N GLU A 161 3.00 18.18 0.94
CA GLU A 161 1.68 18.84 0.91
C GLU A 161 0.61 18.04 1.65
N LEU A 162 0.64 16.71 1.53
CA LEU A 162 -0.31 15.80 2.15
C LEU A 162 0.10 15.34 3.55
N GLU A 163 1.30 15.70 4.01
CA GLU A 163 1.91 15.20 5.26
C GLU A 163 1.87 13.66 5.38
N ALA A 164 2.02 12.97 4.24
CA ALA A 164 1.84 11.53 4.13
C ALA A 164 3.01 10.89 3.36
N THR A 165 3.31 9.63 3.69
CA THR A 165 4.25 8.84 2.89
C THR A 165 3.62 8.42 1.57
N LEU A 166 4.28 8.69 0.45
CA LEU A 166 3.87 8.24 -0.87
C LEU A 166 4.70 7.03 -1.29
N ALA A 167 4.03 6.00 -1.78
CA ALA A 167 4.63 4.82 -2.37
C ALA A 167 4.20 4.70 -3.84
N ILE A 168 5.09 5.07 -4.77
CA ILE A 168 4.88 4.94 -6.20
C ILE A 168 5.46 3.60 -6.64
N THR A 169 4.61 2.69 -7.08
CA THR A 169 5.06 1.36 -7.50
C THR A 169 5.23 1.22 -9.01
N GLY A 170 6.19 0.40 -9.43
CA GLY A 170 6.52 0.15 -10.82
C GLY A 170 7.47 -1.04 -10.98
N SER A 171 8.35 -1.00 -11.98
CA SER A 171 9.47 -1.96 -12.08
C SER A 171 10.53 -1.73 -11.01
N VAL A 172 10.64 -0.49 -10.55
CA VAL A 172 11.35 -0.06 -9.35
C VAL A 172 10.34 0.78 -8.58
N ASP A 173 10.10 0.44 -7.31
CA ASP A 173 9.21 1.22 -6.47
C ASP A 173 9.98 2.41 -5.87
N LEU A 174 9.32 3.54 -5.70
CA LEU A 174 9.82 4.73 -5.03
C LEU A 174 8.96 5.01 -3.82
N VAL A 175 9.58 5.18 -2.64
CA VAL A 175 8.91 5.61 -1.42
C VAL A 175 9.49 6.92 -0.93
N THR A 176 8.64 7.89 -0.61
CA THR A 176 9.07 9.18 -0.05
C THR A 176 8.08 9.74 0.95
N ASP A 177 8.58 10.37 2.02
CA ASP A 177 7.79 11.18 2.95
C ASP A 177 8.01 12.69 2.72
N GLY A 178 8.64 13.06 1.61
CA GLY A 178 9.02 14.42 1.27
C GLY A 178 10.44 14.82 1.70
N GLU A 179 11.01 14.18 2.73
CA GLU A 179 12.37 14.44 3.21
C GLU A 179 13.32 13.29 2.86
N ARG A 180 12.84 12.06 3.05
CA ARG A 180 13.51 10.81 2.71
C ARG A 180 12.95 10.29 1.40
N THR A 181 13.80 9.67 0.60
CA THR A 181 13.41 8.93 -0.60
C THR A 181 14.25 7.67 -0.66
N VAL A 182 13.62 6.56 -1.04
CA VAL A 182 14.32 5.31 -1.36
C VAL A 182 13.67 4.63 -2.56
N TYR A 183 14.48 3.83 -3.23
CA TYR A 183 14.12 2.99 -4.37
C TYR A 183 14.20 1.52 -3.97
N ILE A 184 13.21 0.74 -4.40
CA ILE A 184 13.10 -0.69 -4.09
C ILE A 184 13.07 -1.44 -5.41
N SER A 185 14.12 -2.20 -5.67
CA SER A 185 14.33 -2.91 -6.94
C SER A 185 13.93 -4.38 -6.84
N ASN A 186 13.17 -4.75 -5.80
CA ASN A 186 12.58 -6.09 -5.65
C ASN A 186 11.33 -6.25 -6.54
N GLY A 187 10.99 -7.49 -6.91
CA GLY A 187 9.77 -7.80 -7.67
C GLY A 187 9.98 -8.69 -8.88
N HIS A 188 8.89 -8.98 -9.60
CA HIS A 188 8.93 -9.85 -10.78
C HIS A 188 7.88 -9.42 -11.83
N PRO A 189 8.19 -9.50 -13.14
CA PRO A 189 7.26 -9.07 -14.20
C PRO A 189 5.87 -9.74 -14.15
N LEU A 190 5.79 -11.01 -13.72
CA LEU A 190 4.51 -11.72 -13.57
C LEU A 190 3.57 -11.10 -12.54
N MET A 191 4.05 -10.23 -11.64
CA MET A 191 3.18 -9.47 -10.72
C MET A 191 2.21 -8.57 -11.48
N ALA A 192 2.60 -8.03 -12.64
CA ALA A 192 1.72 -7.22 -13.49
C ALA A 192 0.67 -8.07 -14.24
N CYS A 193 0.83 -9.39 -14.27
CA CYS A 193 -0.08 -10.32 -14.95
C CYS A 193 -1.11 -10.96 -14.02
N VAL A 194 -1.10 -10.64 -12.73
CA VAL A 194 -2.07 -11.12 -11.74
C VAL A 194 -2.87 -9.94 -11.21
N THR A 195 -4.20 -10.02 -11.33
CA THR A 195 -5.08 -8.96 -10.82
C THR A 195 -4.90 -8.77 -9.32
N GLY A 196 -4.91 -7.52 -8.87
CA GLY A 196 -4.87 -7.18 -7.45
C GLY A 196 -3.53 -7.33 -6.75
N THR A 197 -2.41 -7.57 -7.46
CA THR A 197 -1.07 -7.54 -6.83
C THR A 197 -0.77 -6.18 -6.22
N GLY A 198 -1.11 -5.10 -6.91
CA GLY A 198 -1.03 -3.75 -6.37
C GLY A 198 -1.90 -3.55 -5.12
N CYS A 199 -3.16 -3.95 -5.16
CA CYS A 199 -4.07 -3.83 -4.02
C CYS A 199 -3.60 -4.66 -2.82
N THR A 200 -2.97 -5.80 -3.10
CA THR A 200 -2.34 -6.66 -2.10
C THR A 200 -1.13 -5.98 -1.48
N ALA A 201 -0.30 -5.30 -2.26
CA ALA A 201 0.83 -4.51 -1.73
C ALA A 201 0.34 -3.45 -0.73
N THR A 202 -0.76 -2.76 -1.02
CA THR A 202 -1.39 -1.81 -0.10
C THR A 202 -1.78 -2.47 1.23
N ALA A 203 -2.41 -3.64 1.18
CA ALA A 203 -2.77 -4.37 2.39
C ALA A 203 -1.55 -4.86 3.18
N VAL A 204 -0.48 -5.28 2.48
CA VAL A 204 0.81 -5.67 3.09
C VAL A 204 1.44 -4.48 3.79
N ILE A 205 1.41 -3.27 3.21
CA ILE A 205 1.86 -2.05 3.88
C ILE A 205 1.01 -1.78 5.13
N GLY A 206 -0.32 -1.95 5.04
CA GLY A 206 -1.21 -1.87 6.21
C GLY A 206 -0.80 -2.81 7.35
N ALA A 207 -0.40 -4.04 7.05
CA ALA A 207 0.09 -4.98 8.04
C ALA A 207 1.40 -4.53 8.72
N PHE A 208 2.32 -3.94 7.96
CA PHE A 208 3.57 -3.41 8.49
C PHE A 208 3.35 -2.11 9.29
N LEU A 209 2.43 -1.24 8.87
CA LEU A 209 2.02 -0.03 9.62
C LEU A 209 1.45 -0.38 11.00
N ALA A 210 0.80 -1.54 11.14
CA ALA A 210 0.28 -1.99 12.42
C ALA A 210 1.36 -2.37 13.46
N VAL A 211 2.63 -2.47 13.05
CA VAL A 211 3.75 -2.84 13.93
C VAL A 211 4.95 -1.88 13.88
N ASP A 212 4.96 -0.94 12.94
CA ASP A 212 6.00 0.08 12.77
C ASP A 212 5.37 1.47 12.72
N ASN A 213 5.73 2.30 13.70
CA ASN A 213 5.15 3.64 13.85
C ASN A 213 5.69 4.67 12.86
N ASP A 214 6.75 4.35 12.09
CA ASP A 214 7.25 5.20 11.01
C ASP A 214 6.64 4.77 9.66
N PRO A 215 5.68 5.53 9.09
CA PRO A 215 5.00 5.13 7.86
C PRO A 215 5.94 4.95 6.66
N PHE A 216 7.04 5.71 6.61
CA PHE A 216 8.06 5.57 5.60
C PHE A 216 8.76 4.20 5.71
N SER A 217 9.30 3.87 6.87
CA SER A 217 9.92 2.57 7.13
C SER A 217 8.95 1.41 6.89
N ALA A 218 7.71 1.53 7.37
CA ALA A 218 6.67 0.52 7.17
C ALA A 218 6.41 0.26 5.67
N ALA A 219 6.22 1.32 4.87
CA ALA A 219 5.96 1.21 3.44
C ALA A 219 7.16 0.59 2.70
N VAL A 220 8.38 1.05 3.00
CA VAL A 220 9.61 0.55 2.36
C VAL A 220 9.81 -0.94 2.64
N THR A 221 9.71 -1.32 3.91
CA THR A 221 9.98 -2.70 4.33
C THR A 221 8.89 -3.67 3.84
N ALA A 222 7.62 -3.24 3.81
CA ALA A 222 6.51 -3.99 3.24
C ALA A 222 6.67 -4.25 1.74
N LEU A 223 7.05 -3.23 0.95
CA LEU A 223 7.26 -3.36 -0.48
C LEU A 223 8.47 -4.24 -0.79
N ALA A 224 9.57 -4.09 -0.05
CA ALA A 224 10.73 -4.98 -0.19
C ALA A 224 10.36 -6.44 0.10
N TYR A 225 9.56 -6.70 1.14
CA TYR A 225 9.03 -8.03 1.44
C TYR A 225 8.13 -8.58 0.33
N PHE A 226 7.18 -7.79 -0.14
CA PHE A 226 6.25 -8.23 -1.19
C PHE A 226 6.95 -8.45 -2.53
N GLY A 227 7.88 -7.58 -2.89
CA GLY A 227 8.72 -7.73 -4.08
C GLY A 227 9.62 -8.97 -4.00
N LEU A 228 10.24 -9.23 -2.85
CA LEU A 228 11.04 -10.45 -2.64
C LEU A 228 10.18 -11.71 -2.75
N ALA A 229 8.95 -11.68 -2.23
CA ALA A 229 7.99 -12.77 -2.43
C ALA A 229 7.68 -12.97 -3.92
N GLY A 230 7.50 -11.88 -4.67
CA GLY A 230 7.36 -11.87 -6.13
C GLY A 230 8.53 -12.56 -6.84
N GLU A 231 9.78 -12.27 -6.46
CA GLU A 231 10.96 -12.92 -7.04
C GLU A 231 11.02 -14.42 -6.76
N ILE A 232 10.75 -14.81 -5.51
CA ILE A 232 10.78 -16.21 -5.09
C ILE A 232 9.69 -17.00 -5.84
N ALA A 233 8.50 -16.41 -5.97
CA ALA A 233 7.40 -16.99 -6.73
C ALA A 233 7.73 -17.09 -8.22
N GLY A 234 8.33 -16.04 -8.80
CA GLY A 234 8.72 -15.97 -10.21
C GLY A 234 9.71 -17.06 -10.62
N LYS A 235 10.59 -17.49 -9.72
CA LYS A 235 11.52 -18.61 -9.96
C LYS A 235 10.84 -19.97 -10.11
N LYS A 236 9.64 -20.14 -9.54
CA LYS A 236 8.88 -21.40 -9.55
C LYS A 236 7.72 -21.39 -10.54
N ALA A 237 7.19 -20.22 -10.85
CA ALA A 237 6.01 -20.06 -11.68
C ALA A 237 6.31 -20.32 -13.16
N GLN A 238 5.39 -21.02 -13.82
CA GLN A 238 5.44 -21.24 -15.26
C GLN A 238 4.62 -20.18 -16.02
N ALA A 239 3.57 -19.68 -15.39
CA ALA A 239 2.60 -18.75 -15.97
C ALA A 239 1.85 -17.99 -14.84
N PRO A 240 1.07 -16.93 -15.14
CA PRO A 240 0.40 -16.09 -14.13
C PRO A 240 -0.47 -16.85 -13.13
N GLY A 241 -1.19 -17.89 -13.56
CA GLY A 241 -2.01 -18.72 -12.67
C GLY A 241 -1.18 -19.42 -11.58
N SER A 242 -0.09 -20.09 -11.97
CA SER A 242 0.85 -20.69 -11.01
C SER A 242 1.60 -19.64 -10.18
N PHE A 243 1.85 -18.45 -10.73
CA PHE A 243 2.51 -17.36 -10.03
C PHE A 243 1.68 -16.86 -8.86
N MET A 244 0.38 -16.68 -9.05
CA MET A 244 -0.56 -16.24 -8.01
C MET A 244 -0.49 -17.15 -6.77
N ILE A 245 -0.48 -18.47 -6.97
CA ILE A 245 -0.37 -19.44 -5.88
C ILE A 245 1.03 -19.41 -5.24
N ASN A 246 2.08 -19.43 -6.08
CA ASN A 246 3.46 -19.38 -5.60
C ASN A 246 3.79 -18.10 -4.84
N LEU A 247 3.11 -16.98 -5.11
CA LEU A 247 3.28 -15.72 -4.40
C LEU A 247 2.76 -15.82 -2.96
N LEU A 248 1.57 -16.40 -2.76
CA LEU A 248 1.04 -16.68 -1.42
C LEU A 248 1.98 -17.62 -0.64
N ASP A 249 2.46 -18.69 -1.28
CA ASP A 249 3.43 -19.61 -0.67
C ASP A 249 4.74 -18.90 -0.30
N ALA A 250 5.25 -18.03 -1.18
CA ALA A 250 6.47 -17.27 -0.91
C ALA A 250 6.29 -16.32 0.29
N MET A 251 5.16 -15.62 0.37
CA MET A 251 4.82 -14.76 1.52
C MET A 251 4.81 -15.57 2.84
N TYR A 252 4.25 -16.77 2.81
CA TYR A 252 4.26 -17.65 3.97
C TYR A 252 5.67 -18.12 4.35
N LEU A 253 6.50 -18.47 3.37
CA LEU A 253 7.79 -19.14 3.60
C LEU A 253 8.98 -18.22 3.85
N ILE A 254 8.94 -16.95 3.45
CA ILE A 254 10.05 -16.00 3.71
C ILE A 254 10.31 -15.91 5.22
N THR A 255 11.55 -16.07 5.66
CA THR A 255 11.94 -15.81 7.06
C THR A 255 12.45 -14.37 7.23
N PRO A 256 12.46 -13.81 8.45
CA PRO A 256 13.11 -12.53 8.73
C PRO A 256 14.55 -12.43 8.21
N GLU A 257 15.35 -13.48 8.36
CA GLU A 257 16.74 -13.52 7.87
C GLU A 257 16.77 -13.50 6.34
N LYS A 258 15.87 -14.25 5.69
CA LYS A 258 15.77 -14.27 4.24
C LYS A 258 15.38 -12.89 3.72
N LEU A 259 14.44 -12.23 4.37
CA LEU A 259 14.03 -10.87 4.05
C LEU A 259 15.22 -9.89 4.19
N ARG A 260 15.90 -9.90 5.34
CA ARG A 260 17.10 -9.07 5.59
C ARG A 260 18.15 -9.18 4.50
N SER A 261 18.43 -10.40 4.05
CA SER A 261 19.43 -10.66 3.01
C SER A 261 18.95 -10.39 1.57
N GLY A 262 17.63 -10.30 1.37
CA GLY A 262 16.99 -10.24 0.05
C GLY A 262 16.46 -8.87 -0.34
N CYS A 263 16.34 -7.93 0.60
CA CYS A 263 15.96 -6.54 0.33
C CYS A 263 16.98 -5.85 -0.60
N ARG A 264 16.49 -5.22 -1.66
CA ARG A 264 17.24 -4.32 -2.53
C ARG A 264 16.67 -2.92 -2.40
N ILE A 265 17.18 -2.19 -1.40
CA ILE A 265 16.74 -0.85 -1.03
C ILE A 265 17.91 0.10 -1.19
N GLU A 266 17.74 1.14 -2.00
CA GLU A 266 18.75 2.15 -2.32
C GLU A 266 18.19 3.55 -2.00
N ALA A 267 19.04 4.47 -1.52
CA ALA A 267 18.65 5.84 -1.18
C ALA A 267 19.01 6.82 -2.29
#